data_AF-A0A834WB28-F1
#
_entry.id   AF-A0A834WB28-F1
#
_cell.length_a   1.000
_cell.length_b   1.000
_cell.length_c   1.000
_cell.angle_alpha   90.00
_cell.angle_beta   90.00
_cell.angle_gamma   90.00
#
_symmetry.space_group_name_H-M   'P 1'
#
loop_
_entity.id
_entity.type
_entity.pdbx_description
1 polymer ?
#
loop_
_entity_poly.entity_id
_entity_poly.type
_entity_poly.pdbx_seq_one_letter_code
_entity_poly.pdbx_strand_id
1 'polypeptide(L)' 'MLDQLQAEHGILERMVYKNKNQHRRCSYFKYLLKVRRDLKLLQSTNLKELVISCFLVIKGDRPKQKVHLLER' A
#
# COMPACT_ATOMS: atom_id res chain seq x y z
N MET A 1 10.97 3.13 1.62
CA MET A 1 9.79 3.55 0.82
C MET A 1 8.48 3.04 1.44
N LEU A 2 8.33 1.73 1.69
CA LEU A 2 7.13 1.21 2.35
C LEU A 2 6.99 1.66 3.81
N ASP A 3 8.08 1.70 4.56
CA ASP A 3 8.06 2.12 5.97
C ASP A 3 7.66 3.60 6.13
N GLN A 4 8.08 4.43 5.17
CA GLN A 4 7.69 5.84 5.12
C GLN A 4 6.19 5.97 4.83
N LEU A 5 5.64 5.19 3.90
CA LEU A 5 4.20 5.16 3.64
C LEU A 5 3.42 4.71 4.89
N GLN A 6 3.95 3.76 5.66
CA GLN A 6 3.33 3.31 6.90
C GLN A 6 3.38 4.37 8.01
N ALA A 7 4.47 5.13 8.11
CA ALA A 7 4.59 6.26 9.01
C ALA A 7 3.59 7.38 8.66
N GLU A 8 3.50 7.76 7.39
CA GLU A 8 2.55 8.76 6.88
C GLU A 8 1.10 8.32 7.09
N HIS A 9 0.79 7.04 6.87
CA HIS A 9 -0.53 6.50 7.18
C HIS A 9 -0.89 6.64 8.66
N GLY A 10 0.06 6.39 9.57
CA GLY A 10 -0.13 6.61 11.00
C GLY A 10 -0.33 8.09 11.38
N ILE A 11 0.25 9.02 10.63
CA ILE A 11 -0.01 10.46 10.79
C ILE A 11 -1.43 10.78 10.32
N LEU A 12 -1.84 10.28 9.15
CA LEU A 12 -3.17 10.48 8.59
C LEU A 12 -4.28 9.99 9.55
N GLU A 13 -4.14 8.79 10.12
CA GLU A 13 -5.12 8.26 11.09
C GLU A 13 -5.24 9.17 12.33
N ARG A 14 -4.12 9.69 12.84
CA ARG A 14 -4.12 10.64 13.96
C ARG A 14 -4.81 11.96 13.58
N MET A 15 -4.56 12.48 12.39
CA MET A 15 -5.24 13.68 11.88
C MET A 15 -6.74 13.45 11.74
N VAL A 16 -7.16 12.33 11.15
CA VAL A 16 -8.58 11.98 10.98
C VAL A 16 -9.26 11.84 12.34
N TYR A 17 -8.62 11.18 13.30
CA TYR A 17 -9.15 11.04 14.66
C TYR A 17 -9.38 12.39 15.33
N LYS A 18 -8.36 13.27 15.33
CA LYS A 18 -8.45 14.60 15.97
C LYS A 18 -9.48 15.51 15.31
N ASN A 19 -9.62 15.45 14.00
CA ASN A 19 -10.48 16.38 13.23
C ASN A 19 -11.91 15.86 12.98
N LYS A 20 -12.24 14.63 13.43
CA LYS A 20 -13.51 13.95 13.11
C LYS A 20 -14.77 14.73 13.49
N ASN A 21 -14.76 15.37 14.65
CA ASN A 21 -15.96 16.03 15.20
C ASN A 21 -16.08 17.48 14.72
N GLN A 22 -14.96 18.17 14.53
CA GLN A 22 -14.94 19.59 14.11
C GLN A 22 -15.17 19.74 12.60
N HIS A 23 -14.64 18.83 11.79
CA HIS A 23 -14.61 18.99 10.33
C HIS A 23 -15.46 17.97 9.58
N ARG A 24 -16.37 17.27 10.28
CA ARG A 24 -17.21 16.19 9.69
C ARG A 24 -17.90 16.57 8.38
N ARG A 25 -18.33 17.84 8.25
CA ARG A 25 -19.08 18.34 7.08
C ARG A 25 -18.21 19.08 6.06
N CYS A 26 -16.95 19.35 6.38
CA CYS A 26 -16.02 20.08 5.50
C CYS A 26 -15.62 19.22 4.28
N SER A 27 -15.56 19.84 3.11
CA SER A 27 -15.23 19.15 1.86
C SER A 27 -13.84 18.52 1.88
N TYR A 28 -12.82 19.21 2.40
CA TYR A 28 -11.46 18.66 2.50
C TYR A 28 -11.41 17.41 3.39
N PHE A 29 -12.20 17.37 4.47
CA PHE A 29 -12.24 16.23 5.38
C PHE A 29 -12.87 15.00 4.73
N LYS A 30 -13.84 15.19 3.83
CA LYS A 30 -14.37 14.10 2.99
C LYS A 30 -13.29 13.50 2.09
N TYR A 31 -12.41 14.33 1.52
CA TYR A 31 -11.27 13.85 0.74
C TYR A 31 -10.25 13.09 1.60
N LEU A 32 -9.93 13.58 2.80
CA LEU A 32 -9.07 12.86 3.75
C LEU A 32 -9.64 11.47 4.09
N LEU A 33 -10.95 11.38 4.31
CA LEU A 33 -11.61 10.09 4.54
C LEU A 33 -11.58 9.16 3.32
N LYS A 34 -11.60 9.71 2.11
CA LYS A 34 -11.42 8.94 0.87
C LYS A 34 -10.01 8.38 0.78
N VAL A 35 -8.98 9.22 0.94
CA VAL A 35 -7.57 8.80 0.96
C VAL A 35 -7.33 7.71 2.00
N ARG A 36 -7.92 7.84 3.18
CA ARG A 36 -7.85 6.81 4.23
C ARG A 36 -8.41 5.45 3.79
N ARG A 37 -9.54 5.44 3.09
CA ARG A 37 -10.14 4.20 2.55
C ARG A 37 -9.24 3.58 1.48
N ASP A 38 -8.73 4.40 0.58
CA ASP A 38 -7.86 3.95 -0.51
C ASP A 38 -6.55 3.35 0.05
N LEU A 39 -5.97 3.96 1.08
CA LEU A 39 -4.78 3.43 1.76
C LEU A 39 -5.06 2.10 2.49
N LYS A 40 -6.23 1.96 3.12
CA LYS A 40 -6.62 0.70 3.77
C LYS A 40 -6.80 -0.42 2.74
N LEU A 41 -7.38 -0.11 1.58
CA LEU A 41 -7.48 -1.06 0.47
C LEU A 41 -6.08 -1.44 -0.04
N LEU A 42 -5.21 -0.44 -0.23
CA LEU A 42 -3.83 -0.62 -0.65
C LEU A 42 -3.04 -1.54 0.30
N GLN A 43 -3.22 -1.39 1.61
CA GLN A 43 -2.62 -2.25 2.64
C GLN A 43 -3.20 -3.67 2.64
N SER A 44 -4.46 -3.83 2.24
CA SER A 44 -5.13 -5.13 2.18
C SER A 44 -4.66 -5.94 0.97
N THR A 45 -4.29 -5.26 -0.12
CA THR A 45 -3.48 -5.87 -1.18
C THR A 45 -2.07 -6.14 -0.66
N ASN A 46 -1.49 -7.31 -0.95
CA ASN A 46 -0.09 -7.66 -0.69
C ASN A 46 0.89 -6.83 -1.56
N LEU A 47 0.81 -5.50 -1.45
CA LEU A 47 1.57 -4.57 -2.26
C LEU A 47 3.08 -4.73 -2.05
N LYS A 48 3.47 -5.11 -0.84
CA LYS A 48 4.87 -5.42 -0.50
C LYS A 48 5.40 -6.56 -1.37
N GLU A 49 4.65 -7.65 -1.49
CA GLU A 49 5.05 -8.81 -2.29
C GLU A 49 5.05 -8.49 -3.79
N LEU A 50 4.05 -7.73 -4.27
CA LEU A 50 3.98 -7.29 -5.66
C LEU A 50 5.15 -6.37 -6.01
N VAL A 51 5.45 -5.38 -5.18
CA VAL A 51 6.58 -4.46 -5.41
C VAL A 51 7.90 -5.22 -5.37
N ILE A 52 8.09 -6.14 -4.42
CA ILE A 52 9.30 -6.98 -4.35
C ILE A 52 9.40 -7.87 -5.60
N SER A 53 8.32 -8.54 -6.00
CA SER A 53 8.27 -9.38 -7.20
C SER A 53 8.58 -8.59 -8.47
N CYS A 54 7.95 -7.43 -8.66
CA CYS A 54 8.26 -6.52 -9.77
C CYS A 54 9.72 -6.07 -9.73
N PHE A 55 10.26 -5.76 -8.56
CA PHE A 55 11.66 -5.32 -8.43
C PHE A 55 12.64 -6.44 -8.77
N LEU A 56 12.36 -7.68 -8.38
CA LEU A 56 13.15 -8.86 -8.73
C LEU A 56 13.12 -9.13 -10.24
N VAL A 57 11.95 -9.02 -10.87
CA VAL A 57 11.80 -9.14 -12.33
C VAL A 57 12.57 -8.03 -13.06
N ILE A 58 12.46 -6.77 -12.60
CA ILE A 58 13.15 -5.62 -13.21
C ILE A 58 14.67 -5.72 -13.03
N LYS A 59 15.14 -6.16 -11.85
CA LYS A 59 16.58 -6.41 -11.60
C LYS A 59 17.13 -7.61 -12.38
N GLY A 60 16.28 -8.41 -13.03
CA GLY A 60 16.69 -9.61 -13.77
C GLY A 60 17.07 -10.79 -12.86
N ASP A 61 16.87 -10.67 -11.55
CA ASP A 61 17.18 -11.70 -10.57
C ASP A 61 15.97 -12.64 -10.43
N ARG A 62 15.71 -13.43 -11.48
CA ARG A 62 14.71 -14.50 -11.38
C ARG A 62 15.29 -15.59 -10.48
N PRO A 63 14.61 -16.00 -9.39
CA PRO A 63 14.88 -17.33 -8.86
C PRO A 63 14.60 -18.30 -10.00
N LYS A 64 15.57 -19.16 -10.32
CA LYS A 64 15.44 -20.22 -11.32
C LYS A 64 14.14 -20.97 -11.05
N GLN A 65 13.08 -20.62 -11.77
CA GLN A 65 11.89 -21.46 -11.83
C GLN A 65 12.44 -22.80 -12.26
N LYS A 66 12.29 -23.81 -11.40
CA LYS A 66 12.48 -25.21 -11.78
C LYS A 66 11.47 -25.47 -12.88
N VAL A 67 11.85 -25.14 -14.11
CA VAL A 67 11.25 -25.73 -15.30
C VAL A 67 11.55 -27.20 -15.12
N HIS A 68 10.58 -27.93 -14.57
CA HIS A 68 10.59 -29.38 -14.64
C HIS A 68 10.58 -29.68 -16.13
N LEU A 69 11.78 -29.90 -16.66
CA LEU A 69 12.03 -30.41 -17.99
C LEU A 69 11.32 -31.77 -18.03
N LEU A 70 10.11 -31.80 -18.57
CA LEU A 70 9.48 -33.04 -18.96
C LEU A 70 10.26 -33.49 -20.19
N GLU A 71 11.28 -34.31 -19.95
CA GLU A 71 11.94 -35.11 -20.99
C GLU A 71 10.87 -35.91 -21.74
N ARG A 72 10.82 -35.72 -23.05
CA ARG A 72 10.31 -36.69 -24.01
C ARG A 72 11.27 -36.74 -25.18
#